data_AF-A0A7C6AB64-F1
#
_entry.id   AF-A0A7C6AB64-F1
#
_cell.length_a   1.000
_cell.length_b   1.000
_cell.length_c   1.000
_cell.angle_alpha   90.00
_cell.angle_beta   90.00
_cell.angle_gamma   90.00
#
_symmetry.space_group_name_H-M   'P 1'
#
loop_
_entity.id
_entity.type
_entity.pdbx_description
1 polymer ?
#
loop_
_entity_poly.entity_id
_entity_poly.type
_entity_poly.pdbx_seq_one_letter_code
_entity_poly.pdbx_strand_id
1 'polypeptide(L)'
;MEGITPSIANFLEKLDSERVTLGKYFKIRLKPLNVWLSDTYGSKGDNLYELLQNTHAYNKILGPDTLHHRYIVEDTLNGLVPFVHLARKCGIGLPIIENLTNLIGHFLNIDVISLGRDLNDMGIASMDVQQIIDYVVNGD
;
A
#
# COMPACT_ATOMS: atom_id res chain seq x y z
N MET A 1 -4.81 -2.34 20.50
CA MET A 1 -5.05 -1.30 19.47
C MET A 1 -6.53 -1.29 19.10
N GLU A 2 -7.21 -0.15 19.20
CA GLU A 2 -8.68 -0.09 19.04
C GLU A 2 -9.14 0.09 17.58
N GLY A 3 -8.30 0.68 16.73
CA GLY A 3 -8.66 1.03 15.34
C GLY A 3 -8.69 -0.13 14.34
N ILE A 4 -8.27 -1.34 14.74
CA ILE A 4 -8.24 -2.52 13.86
C ILE A 4 -9.09 -3.62 14.51
N THR A 5 -10.24 -3.91 13.91
CA THR A 5 -11.07 -5.07 14.23
C THR A 5 -10.66 -6.29 13.38
N PRO A 6 -11.13 -7.52 13.69
CA PRO A 6 -10.82 -8.69 12.87
C PRO A 6 -11.20 -8.53 11.39
N SER A 7 -12.33 -7.89 11.10
CA SER A 7 -12.76 -7.63 9.72
C SER A 7 -11.84 -6.65 8.99
N ILE A 8 -11.36 -5.61 9.68
CA ILE A 8 -10.36 -4.68 9.12
C ILE A 8 -9.04 -5.40 8.87
N ALA A 9 -8.57 -6.22 9.80
CA ALA A 9 -7.35 -7.00 9.60
C ALA A 9 -7.48 -7.95 8.39
N ASN A 10 -8.60 -8.64 8.23
CA ASN A 10 -8.83 -9.48 7.05
C ASN A 10 -8.84 -8.69 5.73
N PHE A 11 -9.39 -7.48 5.75
CA PHE A 11 -9.31 -6.58 4.59
C PHE A 11 -7.86 -6.17 4.28
N LEU A 12 -7.07 -5.83 5.31
CA LEU A 12 -5.64 -5.50 5.16
C LEU A 12 -4.82 -6.67 4.61
N GLU A 13 -5.11 -7.91 4.98
CA GLU A 13 -4.43 -9.09 4.39
C GLU A 13 -4.67 -9.19 2.88
N LYS A 14 -5.88 -8.88 2.42
CA LYS A 14 -6.22 -8.92 1.00
C LYS A 14 -5.60 -7.74 0.24
N LEU A 15 -5.58 -6.55 0.84
CA LEU A 15 -4.87 -5.39 0.30
C LEU A 15 -3.36 -5.67 0.17
N ASP A 16 -2.75 -6.28 1.19
CA ASP A 16 -1.34 -6.65 1.16
C ASP A 16 -1.03 -7.72 0.11
N SER A 17 -1.94 -8.67 -0.12
CA SER A 17 -1.83 -9.65 -1.19
C SER A 17 -1.71 -9.01 -2.57
N GLU A 18 -2.47 -7.94 -2.84
CA GLU A 18 -2.37 -7.16 -4.07
C GLU A 18 -0.99 -6.49 -4.20
N ARG A 19 -0.51 -5.86 -3.12
CA ARG A 19 0.85 -5.26 -3.07
C ARG A 19 1.94 -6.31 -3.34
N VAL A 20 1.87 -7.47 -2.71
CA VAL A 20 2.83 -8.57 -2.90
C VAL A 20 2.75 -9.10 -4.33
N THR A 21 1.55 -9.19 -4.91
CA THR A 21 1.35 -9.63 -6.29
C THR A 21 1.96 -8.64 -7.28
N LEU A 22 1.75 -7.33 -7.09
CA LEU A 22 2.39 -6.30 -7.90
C LEU A 22 3.92 -6.43 -7.88
N GLY A 23 4.52 -6.65 -6.71
CA GLY A 23 5.97 -6.87 -6.58
C GLY A 23 6.50 -7.99 -7.48
N LYS A 24 5.75 -9.07 -7.67
CA LYS A 24 6.15 -10.20 -8.54
C LYS A 24 6.28 -9.79 -10.01
N TYR A 25 5.45 -8.87 -10.50
CA TYR A 25 5.55 -8.34 -11.87
C TYR A 25 6.84 -7.56 -12.09
N PHE A 26 7.36 -6.95 -11.04
CA PHE A 26 8.66 -6.27 -11.04
C PHE A 26 9.83 -7.19 -10.63
N LYS A 27 9.61 -8.52 -10.53
CA LYS A 27 10.61 -9.50 -10.06
C LYS A 27 11.13 -9.22 -8.63
N ILE A 28 10.36 -8.49 -7.82
CA ILE A 28 10.70 -8.15 -6.43
C ILE A 28 9.97 -9.11 -5.50
N ARG A 29 10.72 -9.76 -4.61
CA ARG A 29 10.15 -10.60 -3.54
C ARG A 29 9.80 -9.76 -2.32
N LEU A 30 8.62 -9.16 -2.33
CA LEU A 30 8.10 -8.43 -1.18
C LEU A 30 7.75 -9.37 -0.03
N LYS A 31 8.11 -8.98 1.21
CA LYS A 31 7.65 -9.67 2.42
C LYS A 31 6.16 -9.36 2.64
N PRO A 32 5.30 -10.38 2.83
CA PRO A 32 3.94 -10.17 3.30
C PRO A 32 3.91 -9.50 4.67
N LEU A 33 2.86 -8.73 4.97
CA LEU A 33 2.74 -7.91 6.18
C LEU A 33 2.83 -8.75 7.47
N ASN A 34 2.19 -9.92 7.49
CA ASN A 34 2.25 -10.82 8.65
C ASN A 34 3.68 -11.29 8.95
N VAL A 35 4.45 -11.65 7.92
CA VAL A 35 5.87 -12.02 8.07
C VAL A 35 6.69 -10.81 8.52
N TRP A 36 6.44 -9.65 7.93
CA TRP A 36 7.17 -8.43 8.27
C TRP A 36 6.95 -8.00 9.73
N LEU A 37 5.72 -8.13 10.27
CA LEU A 37 5.41 -7.84 11.67
C LEU A 37 6.16 -8.78 12.62
N SER A 38 6.19 -10.08 12.31
CA SER A 38 6.95 -11.07 13.08
C SER A 38 8.46 -10.78 13.05
N ASP A 39 9.02 -10.51 11.87
CA ASP A 39 10.45 -10.24 11.69
C ASP A 39 10.89 -8.94 12.38
N THR A 40 10.08 -7.89 12.30
CA THR A 40 10.47 -6.54 12.70
C THR A 40 10.14 -6.25 14.16
N TYR A 41 8.97 -6.70 14.63
CA TYR A 41 8.48 -6.42 15.98
C TYR A 41 8.48 -7.64 16.90
N GLY A 42 8.82 -8.83 16.40
CA GLY A 42 8.72 -10.06 17.18
C GLY A 42 7.28 -10.44 17.53
N SER A 43 6.30 -9.87 16.83
CA SER A 43 4.88 -10.12 17.08
C SER A 43 4.52 -11.58 16.79
N LYS A 44 3.59 -12.14 17.56
CA LYS A 44 3.11 -13.51 17.43
C LYS A 44 1.59 -13.52 17.26
N GLY A 45 1.08 -14.48 16.50
CA GLY A 45 -0.35 -14.64 16.28
C GLY A 45 -0.63 -15.56 15.09
N ASP A 46 -1.81 -16.14 15.07
CA ASP A 46 -2.24 -17.09 14.04
C ASP A 46 -2.85 -16.40 12.81
N ASN A 47 -3.11 -15.09 12.92
CA ASN A 47 -3.68 -14.24 11.86
C ASN A 47 -3.18 -12.79 12.00
N LEU A 48 -3.40 -11.95 10.99
CA LEU A 48 -2.94 -10.56 11.02
C LEU A 48 -3.52 -9.75 12.18
N TYR A 49 -4.76 -10.01 12.60
CA TYR A 49 -5.37 -9.30 13.72
C TYR A 49 -4.58 -9.53 15.01
N GLU A 50 -4.26 -10.79 15.35
CA GLU A 50 -3.46 -11.12 16.52
C GLU A 50 -2.05 -10.55 16.45
N LEU A 51 -1.40 -10.65 15.30
CA LEU A 51 -0.07 -10.07 15.10
C LEU A 51 -0.06 -8.56 15.39
N LEU A 52 -1.03 -7.82 14.85
CA LEU A 52 -1.18 -6.38 15.07
C LEU A 52 -1.51 -6.04 16.52
N GLN A 53 -2.39 -6.81 17.18
CA GLN A 53 -2.71 -6.61 18.60
C GLN A 53 -1.50 -6.89 19.51
N ASN A 54 -0.63 -7.83 19.10
CA ASN A 54 0.60 -8.20 19.81
C ASN A 54 1.83 -7.36 19.38
N THR A 55 1.66 -6.33 18.57
CA THR A 55 2.70 -5.34 18.28
C THR A 55 2.70 -4.25 19.36
N HIS A 56 3.40 -4.49 20.47
CA HIS A 56 3.42 -3.58 21.63
C HIS A 56 3.85 -2.14 21.30
N ALA A 57 4.67 -1.95 20.26
CA ALA A 57 5.08 -0.63 19.78
C ALA A 57 3.89 0.25 19.34
N TYR A 58 2.75 -0.34 18.97
CA TYR A 58 1.57 0.38 18.49
C TYR A 58 0.57 0.75 19.59
N ASN A 59 0.76 0.27 20.82
CA ASN A 59 -0.22 0.43 21.90
C ASN A 59 -0.53 1.88 22.29
N LYS A 60 0.39 2.82 22.00
CA LYS A 60 0.24 4.25 22.34
C LYS A 60 0.06 5.14 21.12
N ILE A 61 -0.04 4.56 19.93
CA ILE A 61 -0.22 5.32 18.70
C ILE A 61 -1.73 5.53 18.50
N LEU A 62 -2.15 6.78 18.44
CA LEU A 62 -3.54 7.15 18.19
C LEU A 62 -3.75 7.40 16.70
N GLY A 63 -4.94 7.07 16.22
CA GLY A 63 -5.38 7.48 14.89
C GLY A 63 -5.65 8.99 14.83
N PRO A 64 -5.66 9.60 13.64
CA PRO A 64 -6.05 10.98 13.48
C PRO A 64 -7.54 11.16 13.79
N ASP A 65 -7.91 12.35 14.25
CA ASP A 65 -9.30 12.76 14.54
C ASP A 65 -10.01 13.39 13.33
N THR A 66 -9.27 13.59 12.23
CA THR A 66 -9.76 14.19 10.99
C THR A 66 -9.28 13.42 9.77
N LEU A 67 -10.07 13.49 8.70
CA LEU A 67 -9.70 12.93 7.41
C LEU A 67 -8.63 13.77 6.69
N HIS A 68 -8.55 15.07 6.99
CA HIS A 68 -7.53 15.98 6.45
C HIS A 68 -6.22 15.85 7.23
N HIS A 69 -5.70 14.63 7.32
CA HIS A 69 -4.46 14.32 8.03
C HIS A 69 -3.42 13.76 7.07
N ARG A 70 -2.14 13.99 7.39
CA ARG A 70 -1.01 13.55 6.57
C ARG A 70 -1.07 12.06 6.24
N TYR A 71 -1.42 11.21 7.21
CA TYR A 71 -1.55 9.75 7.02
C TYR A 71 -2.54 9.37 5.93
N ILE A 72 -3.57 10.16 5.70
CA ILE A 72 -4.57 9.84 4.68
C ILE A 72 -4.15 10.47 3.35
N VAL A 73 -3.84 11.77 3.35
CA VAL A 73 -3.53 12.49 2.12
C VAL A 73 -2.22 12.03 1.50
N GLU A 74 -1.14 11.92 2.28
CA GLU A 74 0.18 11.56 1.77
C GLU A 74 0.22 10.10 1.31
N ASP A 75 -0.26 9.16 2.14
CA ASP A 75 -0.22 7.72 1.83
C ASP A 75 -1.17 7.35 0.67
N THR A 76 -2.25 8.11 0.48
CA THR A 76 -3.12 7.92 -0.69
C THR A 76 -2.44 8.42 -1.96
N LEU A 77 -2.00 9.68 -1.97
CA LEU A 77 -1.44 10.31 -3.18
C LEU A 77 -0.06 9.76 -3.57
N ASN A 78 0.75 9.32 -2.62
CA ASN A 78 2.12 8.86 -2.86
C ASN A 78 2.36 7.37 -2.55
N GLY A 79 1.36 6.67 -2.03
CA GLY A 79 1.41 5.22 -1.77
C GLY A 79 0.42 4.47 -2.65
N LEU A 80 -0.88 4.67 -2.42
CA LEU A 80 -1.93 3.93 -3.11
C LEU A 80 -2.02 4.28 -4.60
N VAL A 81 -2.02 5.56 -4.96
CA VAL A 81 -2.12 6.00 -6.36
C VAL A 81 -0.96 5.46 -7.22
N PRO A 82 0.32 5.54 -6.79
CA PRO A 82 1.42 4.89 -7.51
C PRO A 82 1.22 3.38 -7.74
N PHE A 83 0.68 2.63 -6.76
CA PHE A 83 0.40 1.20 -6.96
C PHE A 83 -0.63 0.98 -8.07
N VAL A 84 -1.67 1.81 -8.14
CA VAL A 84 -2.67 1.74 -9.21
C VAL A 84 -2.04 2.00 -10.58
N HIS A 85 -1.20 3.02 -10.71
CA HIS A 85 -0.53 3.33 -11.98
C HIS A 85 0.46 2.24 -12.41
N LEU A 86 1.26 1.71 -11.47
CA LEU A 86 2.19 0.61 -11.74
C LEU A 86 1.45 -0.68 -12.14
N ALA A 87 0.34 -1.00 -11.49
CA ALA A 87 -0.49 -2.15 -11.85
C ALA A 87 -1.02 -2.05 -13.28
N ARG A 88 -1.57 -0.89 -13.64
CA ARG A 88 -2.05 -0.61 -15.01
C ARG A 88 -0.92 -0.74 -16.03
N LYS A 89 0.29 -0.30 -15.70
CA LYS A 89 1.49 -0.46 -16.55
C LYS A 89 1.83 -1.94 -16.79
N CYS A 90 1.64 -2.78 -15.78
CA CYS A 90 1.80 -4.23 -15.88
C CYS A 90 0.61 -4.95 -16.54
N GLY A 91 -0.46 -4.22 -16.92
CA GLY A 91 -1.66 -4.81 -17.49
C GLY A 91 -2.53 -5.59 -16.49
N ILE A 92 -2.41 -5.28 -15.20
CA ILE A 92 -3.21 -5.90 -14.12
C ILE A 92 -4.03 -4.86 -13.37
N GLY A 93 -5.09 -5.31 -12.68
CA GLY A 93 -5.86 -4.48 -11.75
C GLY A 93 -5.54 -4.82 -10.30
N LEU A 94 -5.72 -3.84 -9.40
CA LEU A 94 -5.65 -4.02 -7.94
C LEU A 94 -6.98 -3.56 -7.34
N PRO A 95 -8.08 -4.32 -7.53
CA PRO A 95 -9.42 -3.85 -7.19
C PRO A 95 -9.58 -3.42 -5.73
N ILE A 96 -8.88 -4.02 -4.77
CA ILE A 96 -8.99 -3.64 -3.36
C ILE A 96 -8.29 -2.30 -3.11
N ILE A 97 -7.06 -2.14 -3.61
CA ILE A 97 -6.31 -0.89 -3.54
C ILE A 97 -7.04 0.22 -4.29
N GLU A 98 -7.53 -0.04 -5.51
CA GLU A 98 -8.26 0.93 -6.33
C GLU A 98 -9.57 1.37 -5.64
N ASN A 99 -10.33 0.43 -5.07
CA ASN A 99 -11.56 0.76 -4.34
C ASN A 99 -11.27 1.61 -3.10
N LEU A 100 -10.25 1.27 -2.30
CA LEU A 100 -9.87 2.06 -1.14
C LEU A 100 -9.43 3.47 -1.55
N THR A 101 -8.62 3.57 -2.61
CA THR A 101 -8.12 4.83 -3.17
C THR A 101 -9.29 5.74 -3.56
N ASN A 102 -10.23 5.23 -4.35
CA ASN A 102 -11.40 6.01 -4.78
C ASN A 102 -12.31 6.38 -3.61
N LEU A 103 -12.50 5.48 -2.64
CA LEU A 103 -13.28 5.77 -1.44
C LEU A 103 -12.68 6.93 -0.63
N ILE A 104 -11.35 6.97 -0.47
CA ILE A 104 -10.66 8.08 0.17
C ILE A 104 -10.86 9.38 -0.63
N GLY A 105 -10.77 9.33 -1.96
CA GLY A 105 -11.06 10.49 -2.81
C GLY A 105 -12.47 11.04 -2.62
N HIS A 106 -13.48 10.17 -2.50
CA HIS A 106 -14.85 10.59 -2.19
C HIS A 106 -14.97 11.23 -0.81
N PHE A 107 -14.28 10.70 0.20
CA PHE A 107 -14.27 11.30 1.54
C PHE A 107 -13.61 12.67 1.59
N LEU A 108 -12.55 12.86 0.81
CA LEU A 108 -11.79 14.11 0.73
C LEU A 108 -12.32 15.10 -0.31
N ASN A 109 -13.31 14.70 -1.14
CA ASN A 109 -13.81 15.45 -2.29
C ASN A 109 -12.70 15.88 -3.27
N ILE A 110 -11.75 14.98 -3.54
CA ILE A 110 -10.67 15.19 -4.51
C ILE A 110 -10.54 14.00 -5.45
N ASP A 111 -10.16 14.27 -6.70
CA ASP A 111 -9.73 13.22 -7.62
C ASP A 111 -8.29 12.80 -7.30
N VAL A 112 -8.16 11.81 -6.42
CA VAL A 112 -6.86 11.30 -6.00
C VAL A 112 -6.07 10.64 -7.12
N ILE A 113 -6.74 10.04 -8.12
CA ILE A 113 -6.05 9.37 -9.23
C ILE A 113 -5.38 10.39 -10.13
N SER A 114 -6.05 11.53 -10.38
CA SER A 114 -5.48 12.61 -11.18
C SER A 114 -4.48 13.49 -10.42
N LEU A 115 -4.59 13.57 -9.09
CA LEU A 115 -3.73 14.42 -8.24
C LEU A 115 -2.49 13.68 -7.70
N GLY A 116 -2.58 12.37 -7.50
CA GLY A 116 -1.50 11.58 -6.92
C GLY A 116 -0.35 11.34 -7.89
N ARG A 117 0.76 10.83 -7.36
CA ARG A 117 1.99 10.60 -8.11
C ARG A 117 1.77 9.53 -9.18
N ASP A 118 1.89 9.94 -10.44
CA ASP A 118 1.72 9.06 -11.60
C ASP A 118 3.07 8.55 -12.16
N LEU A 119 3.04 7.87 -13.31
CA LEU A 119 4.26 7.38 -13.97
C LEU A 119 5.13 8.50 -14.57
N ASN A 120 4.54 9.65 -14.92
CA ASN A 120 5.27 10.80 -15.44
C ASN A 120 6.04 11.48 -14.31
N ASP A 121 5.41 11.68 -13.16
CA ASP A 121 6.03 12.21 -11.95
C ASP A 121 7.20 11.34 -11.47
N MET A 122 7.10 10.03 -11.68
CA MET A 122 8.17 9.06 -11.40
C MET A 122 9.24 8.98 -12.50
N GLY A 123 9.06 9.65 -13.64
CA GLY A 123 10.02 9.65 -14.76
C GLY A 123 10.08 8.35 -15.56
N ILE A 124 9.07 7.48 -15.42
CA ILE A 124 9.07 6.10 -15.98
C ILE A 124 7.92 5.82 -16.95
N ALA A 125 7.13 6.83 -17.31
CA ALA A 125 5.94 6.66 -18.15
C ALA A 125 6.22 5.97 -19.50
N SER A 126 7.35 6.29 -20.14
CA SER A 126 7.77 5.73 -21.43
C SER A 126 8.44 4.36 -21.33
N MET A 127 8.90 3.95 -20.15
CA MET A 127 9.64 2.70 -19.93
C MET A 127 8.70 1.50 -19.85
N ASP A 128 9.00 0.36 -20.44
CA ASP A 128 8.33 -0.89 -20.11
C ASP A 128 8.75 -1.44 -18.73
N VAL A 129 8.14 -2.54 -18.29
CA VAL A 129 8.42 -3.12 -16.96
C VAL A 129 9.89 -3.53 -16.81
N GLN A 130 10.51 -4.07 -17.86
CA GLN A 130 11.92 -4.49 -17.80
C GLN A 130 12.84 -3.28 -17.74
N GLN A 131 12.57 -2.25 -18.53
CA GLN A 131 13.29 -0.98 -18.50
C GLN A 131 13.20 -0.29 -17.13
N ILE A 132 12.02 -0.33 -16.47
CA ILE A 132 11.85 0.20 -15.11
C ILE A 132 12.77 -0.54 -14.13
N ILE A 133 12.82 -1.87 -14.20
CA ILE A 133 13.68 -2.68 -13.33
C ILE A 133 15.15 -2.32 -13.57
N ASP A 134 15.57 -2.25 -14.82
CA ASP A 134 16.96 -1.97 -15.19
C ASP A 134 17.38 -0.55 -14.77
N TYR A 135 16.49 0.43 -14.94
CA TYR A 135 16.70 1.82 -14.50
C TYR A 135 16.93 1.91 -12.98
N VAL A 136 16.07 1.24 -12.18
CA VAL A 136 16.16 1.29 -10.71
C VAL A 136 17.41 0.57 -10.18
N VAL A 137 17.85 -0.50 -10.87
CA VAL A 137 19.01 -1.30 -10.44
C VAL A 137 20.34 -0.65 -10.85
N ASN A 138 20.40 -0.05 -12.05
CA ASN A 138 21.66 0.40 -12.65
C ASN A 138 21.82 1.93 -12.72
N GLY A 139 20.72 2.70 -12.68
CA GLY A 139 20.75 4.16 -12.68
C GLY A 139 20.81 4.84 -14.06
N ASP A 140 20.63 4.08 -15.16
CA ASP A 140 20.65 4.56 -16.56
C ASP A 140 19.28 4.44 -17.23
#